data_AF-A0AAD8QJI9-F1
#
_entry.id   AF-A0AAD8QJI9-F1
#
_cell.length_a   1.000
_cell.length_b   1.000
_cell.length_c   1.000
_cell.angle_alpha   90.00
_cell.angle_beta   90.00
_cell.angle_gamma   90.00
#
_symmetry.space_group_name_H-M   'P 1'
#
loop_
_entity.id
_entity.type
_entity.pdbx_description
1 polymer ?
#
loop_
_entity_poly.entity_id
_entity_poly.type
_entity_poly.pdbx_seq_one_letter_code
_entity_poly.pdbx_strand_id
1 'polypeptide(L)'
;MHLAFWAAVVAVAVTRVAVDGGDDDATLLTLPPNGTTGRSLLQIKKNCPVNLETANYTEVTSRCRGPVYNESLCCAAFSVFACPYGAYINDMTTNCAATMLSYLRLYGRYPPGLFANTCKQDLRKGLRCLEVEISGGAVVGAARVPPLVDTAITSCVCILIIMLS
;
A
#
# COMPACT_ATOMS: atom_id res chain seq x y z
N MET A 1 -3.35 14.67 -52.20
CA MET A 1 -2.24 13.81 -51.71
C MET A 1 -2.45 13.32 -50.26
N HIS A 2 -3.22 14.04 -49.42
CA HIS A 2 -3.43 13.74 -48.00
C HIS A 2 -4.70 12.91 -47.70
N LEU A 3 -5.07 12.01 -48.62
CA LEU A 3 -6.25 11.14 -48.47
C LEU A 3 -5.90 9.65 -48.34
N ALA A 4 -4.62 9.29 -48.48
CA ALA A 4 -4.18 7.88 -48.38
C ALA A 4 -3.74 7.46 -46.97
N PHE A 5 -3.41 8.40 -46.08
CA PHE A 5 -2.89 8.07 -44.74
C PHE A 5 -3.98 7.61 -43.75
N TRP A 6 -5.24 8.00 -43.96
CA TRP A 6 -6.33 7.67 -43.03
C TRP A 6 -6.88 6.25 -43.18
N ALA A 7 -6.62 5.57 -44.30
CA ALA A 7 -7.08 4.20 -44.49
C ALA A 7 -6.27 3.19 -43.64
N ALA A 8 -5.04 3.51 -43.25
CA ALA A 8 -4.17 2.57 -42.53
C ALA A 8 -4.46 2.50 -41.01
N VAL A 9 -4.94 3.58 -40.39
CA VAL A 9 -5.09 3.64 -38.93
C VAL A 9 -6.35 2.89 -38.44
N VAL A 10 -7.38 2.78 -39.28
CA VAL A 10 -8.67 2.15 -38.90
C VAL A 10 -8.55 0.62 -38.76
N ALA A 11 -7.50 0.00 -39.29
CA ALA A 11 -7.38 -1.47 -39.31
C ALA A 11 -6.88 -2.11 -38.00
N VAL A 12 -6.32 -1.35 -37.04
CA VAL A 12 -5.62 -1.96 -35.87
C VAL A 12 -6.54 -2.21 -34.66
N ALA A 13 -7.75 -1.66 -34.62
CA ALA A 13 -8.58 -1.69 -33.40
C ALA A 13 -9.53 -2.91 -33.24
N VAL A 14 -9.56 -3.88 -34.16
CA VAL A 14 -10.47 -5.03 -34.06
C VAL A 14 -9.72 -6.35 -34.13
N THR A 15 -9.13 -6.78 -33.01
CA THR A 15 -8.86 -8.21 -32.77
C THR A 15 -9.48 -8.63 -31.43
N ARG A 16 -10.14 -9.79 -31.49
CA ARG A 16 -11.11 -10.32 -30.53
C ARG A 16 -10.40 -11.13 -29.43
N VAL A 17 -10.95 -11.12 -28.22
CA VAL A 17 -10.69 -12.15 -27.20
C VAL A 17 -11.99 -12.91 -26.94
N ALA A 18 -11.97 -14.21 -27.25
CA ALA A 18 -12.95 -15.19 -26.82
C ALA A 18 -12.28 -16.09 -25.77
N VAL A 19 -12.99 -16.40 -24.68
CA VAL A 19 -12.64 -17.50 -23.77
C VAL A 19 -13.89 -18.34 -23.63
N ASP A 20 -13.81 -19.57 -24.16
CA ASP A 20 -14.74 -20.66 -23.94
C ASP A 20 -14.11 -21.63 -22.93
N GLY A 21 -14.91 -22.18 -22.03
CA GLY A 21 -14.46 -23.13 -21.03
C GLY A 21 -15.62 -23.61 -20.17
N GLY A 22 -16.37 -24.58 -20.69
CA GLY A 22 -17.21 -25.47 -19.90
C GLY A 22 -16.41 -26.68 -19.41
N ASP A 23 -16.77 -27.21 -18.24
CA ASP A 23 -16.56 -28.61 -17.85
C ASP A 23 -17.57 -28.98 -16.75
N ASP A 24 -18.06 -30.21 -16.84
CA ASP A 24 -19.34 -30.69 -16.32
C ASP A 24 -19.24 -31.46 -14.98
N ASP A 25 -20.37 -31.50 -14.27
CA ASP A 25 -20.89 -32.48 -13.30
C ASP A 25 -19.97 -33.22 -12.30
N ALA A 26 -20.24 -33.03 -11.01
CA ALA A 26 -20.29 -34.12 -10.05
C ALA A 26 -21.28 -33.80 -8.93
N THR A 27 -22.49 -34.35 -9.06
CA THR A 27 -23.45 -34.43 -7.96
C THR A 27 -23.03 -35.44 -6.88
N LEU A 28 -23.44 -35.12 -5.65
CA LEU A 28 -23.55 -35.99 -4.47
C LEU A 28 -22.29 -36.12 -3.59
N LEU A 29 -22.33 -35.49 -2.41
CA LEU A 29 -22.53 -36.15 -1.11
C LEU A 29 -22.52 -35.10 0.02
N THR A 30 -23.65 -35.01 0.73
CA THR A 30 -23.70 -34.96 2.20
C THR A 30 -23.10 -33.75 2.94
N LEU A 31 -24.01 -32.93 3.50
CA LEU A 31 -23.89 -32.05 4.70
C LEU A 31 -22.56 -31.30 4.92
N PRO A 32 -22.53 -29.95 4.91
CA PRO A 32 -21.40 -29.22 5.49
C PRO A 32 -21.53 -29.15 7.02
N PRO A 33 -20.74 -29.89 7.82
CA PRO A 33 -20.39 -29.40 9.14
C PRO A 33 -19.56 -28.12 8.93
N ASN A 34 -20.12 -27.02 9.41
CA ASN A 34 -19.41 -25.78 9.68
C ASN A 34 -18.11 -26.09 10.46
N GLY A 35 -17.00 -26.14 9.73
CA GLY A 35 -15.70 -26.57 10.24
C GLY A 35 -14.59 -25.90 9.46
N THR A 36 -14.61 -24.56 9.41
CA THR A 36 -13.44 -23.76 9.04
C THR A 36 -12.37 -23.86 10.12
N THR A 37 -11.83 -25.06 10.36
CA THR A 37 -10.55 -25.21 11.08
C THR A 37 -9.43 -25.24 10.05
N GLY A 38 -9.36 -24.15 9.30
CA GLY A 38 -8.23 -23.83 8.45
C GLY A 38 -7.33 -22.84 9.16
N ARG A 39 -6.07 -23.25 9.37
CA ARG A 39 -4.87 -22.43 9.65
C ARG A 39 -4.61 -22.06 11.11
N SER A 40 -3.82 -22.88 11.78
CA SER A 40 -2.78 -22.35 12.66
C SER A 40 -1.42 -22.84 12.19
N LEU A 41 -0.77 -22.04 11.33
CA LEU A 41 0.68 -22.11 11.27
C LEU A 41 1.18 -21.34 12.49
N LEU A 42 1.38 -22.06 13.61
CA LEU A 42 2.39 -21.69 14.60
C LEU A 42 3.74 -21.78 13.85
N GLN A 43 4.02 -20.80 12.99
CA GLN A 43 5.33 -20.69 12.39
C GLN A 43 6.26 -20.38 13.55
N ILE A 44 7.03 -21.39 13.95
CA ILE A 44 8.08 -21.26 14.95
C ILE A 44 9.14 -20.37 14.32
N LYS A 45 8.97 -19.07 14.48
CA LYS A 45 9.92 -18.04 14.11
C LYS A 45 11.02 -18.00 15.16
N LYS A 46 12.24 -17.71 14.71
CA LYS A 46 13.37 -17.49 15.62
C LYS A 46 13.11 -16.25 16.47
N ASN A 47 13.68 -16.23 17.67
CA ASN A 47 13.66 -15.03 18.51
C ASN A 47 14.38 -13.88 17.83
N CYS A 48 13.89 -12.66 18.07
CA CYS A 48 14.50 -11.45 17.59
C CYS A 48 15.89 -11.26 18.23
N PRO A 49 16.96 -11.05 17.44
CA PRO A 49 18.32 -10.90 17.99
C PRO A 49 18.56 -9.52 18.64
N VAL A 50 17.63 -8.58 18.49
CA VAL A 50 17.72 -7.24 19.08
C VAL A 50 16.70 -7.07 20.22
N ASN A 51 17.11 -6.34 21.26
CA ASN A 51 16.23 -6.08 22.41
C ASN A 51 15.29 -4.91 22.14
N LEU A 52 14.10 -5.22 21.62
CA LEU A 52 13.08 -4.21 21.35
C LEU A 52 12.40 -3.71 22.63
N GLU A 53 12.46 -4.47 23.74
CA GLU A 53 11.85 -4.08 25.02
C GLU A 53 12.36 -2.74 25.55
N THR A 54 13.66 -2.49 25.42
CA THR A 54 14.33 -1.27 25.90
C THR A 54 14.35 -0.15 24.87
N ALA A 55 13.65 -0.30 23.74
CA ALA A 55 13.60 0.74 22.72
C ALA A 55 12.83 1.98 23.22
N ASN A 56 13.15 3.15 22.67
CA ASN A 56 12.46 4.38 23.04
C ASN A 56 11.09 4.50 22.35
N TYR A 57 10.05 3.94 22.97
CA TYR A 57 8.67 4.01 22.48
C TYR A 57 8.04 5.40 22.57
N THR A 58 8.69 6.37 23.24
CA THR A 58 8.14 7.72 23.40
C THR A 58 8.02 8.47 22.07
N GLU A 59 8.85 8.13 21.07
CA GLU A 59 8.72 8.71 19.73
C GLU A 59 7.33 8.47 19.12
N VAL A 60 6.78 7.27 19.32
CA VAL A 60 5.45 6.92 18.81
C VAL A 60 4.36 7.40 19.77
N THR A 61 4.50 7.12 21.08
CA THR A 61 3.43 7.39 22.06
C THR A 61 3.23 8.87 22.35
N SER A 62 4.24 9.72 22.12
CA SER A 62 4.09 11.17 22.28
C SER A 62 3.27 11.82 21.16
N ARG A 63 3.38 11.32 19.92
CA ARG A 63 2.81 11.93 18.71
C ARG A 63 1.55 11.22 18.18
N CYS A 64 1.50 9.89 18.28
CA CYS A 64 0.37 9.08 17.86
C CYS A 64 -0.53 8.78 19.06
N ARG A 65 -1.62 9.54 19.25
CA ARG A 65 -2.52 9.41 20.40
C ARG A 65 -3.95 9.11 19.99
N GLY A 66 -4.64 8.34 20.81
CA GLY A 66 -6.08 8.11 20.68
C GLY A 66 -6.89 9.23 21.35
N PRO A 67 -8.23 9.23 21.17
CA PRO A 67 -9.05 8.19 20.50
C PRO A 67 -9.04 8.27 18.97
N VAL A 68 -8.69 9.43 18.39
CA VAL A 68 -8.60 9.63 16.95
C VAL A 68 -7.14 9.63 16.53
N TYR A 69 -6.71 8.55 15.88
CA TYR A 69 -5.34 8.39 15.42
C TYR A 69 -5.15 9.09 14.07
N ASN A 70 -4.44 10.21 14.08
CA ASN A 70 -4.12 10.94 12.85
C ASN A 70 -3.09 10.15 12.02
N GLU A 71 -3.42 9.82 10.78
CA GLU A 71 -2.58 9.01 9.89
C GLU A 71 -1.19 9.61 9.68
N SER A 72 -1.08 10.89 9.33
CA SER A 72 0.22 11.49 9.01
C SER A 72 1.14 11.51 10.22
N LEU A 73 0.62 11.88 11.39
CA LEU A 73 1.38 11.92 12.64
C LEU A 73 1.79 10.51 13.09
N CYS A 74 0.85 9.56 13.05
CA CYS A 74 1.11 8.19 13.48
C CYS A 74 2.11 7.48 12.57
N CYS A 75 1.99 7.64 11.25
CA CYS A 75 2.89 6.98 10.30
C CYS A 75 4.28 7.62 10.28
N ALA A 76 4.38 8.94 10.43
CA ALA A 76 5.68 9.62 10.56
C ALA A 76 6.38 9.27 11.88
N ALA A 77 5.65 9.19 13.00
CA ALA A 77 6.23 8.80 14.26
C ALA A 77 6.65 7.32 14.26
N PHE A 78 5.81 6.45 13.69
CA PHE A 78 6.10 5.03 13.56
C PHE A 78 7.30 4.78 12.63
N SER A 79 7.47 5.53 11.55
CA SER A 79 8.64 5.38 10.68
C SER A 79 9.94 5.77 11.40
N VAL A 80 9.99 6.92 12.09
CA VAL A 80 11.17 7.33 12.89
C VAL A 80 11.56 6.25 13.90
N PHE A 81 10.58 5.65 14.56
CA PHE A 81 10.83 4.56 15.52
C PHE A 81 11.24 3.24 14.87
N ALA A 82 10.58 2.82 13.79
CA ALA A 82 10.74 1.48 13.21
C ALA A 82 11.95 1.37 12.26
N CYS A 83 12.32 2.46 11.60
CA CYS A 83 13.36 2.46 10.57
C CYS A 83 14.76 2.03 11.05
N PRO A 84 15.24 2.42 12.25
CA PRO A 84 16.48 1.90 12.81
C PRO A 84 16.51 0.36 12.94
N TYR A 85 15.33 -0.27 13.07
CA TYR A 85 15.17 -1.71 13.18
C TYR A 85 14.74 -2.37 11.88
N GLY A 86 14.71 -1.64 10.77
CA GLY A 86 14.16 -2.07 9.47
C GLY A 86 14.71 -3.41 8.99
N ALA A 87 16.01 -3.65 9.14
CA ALA A 87 16.64 -4.92 8.75
C ALA A 87 16.11 -6.13 9.54
N TYR A 88 15.76 -5.94 10.82
CA TYR A 88 15.28 -7.00 11.71
C TYR A 88 13.78 -7.23 11.60
N ILE A 89 12.99 -6.15 11.54
CA ILE A 89 11.52 -6.26 11.49
C ILE A 89 11.03 -6.71 10.12
N ASN A 90 11.82 -6.53 9.05
CA ASN A 90 11.50 -7.06 7.72
C ASN A 90 11.99 -8.50 7.51
N ASP A 91 12.72 -9.11 8.47
CA ASP A 91 13.12 -10.52 8.40
C ASP A 91 11.93 -11.43 8.73
N MET A 92 11.39 -12.08 7.70
CA MET A 92 10.27 -13.02 7.82
C MET A 92 10.62 -14.33 8.54
N THR A 93 11.89 -14.60 8.85
CA THR A 93 12.32 -15.79 9.60
C THR A 93 12.29 -15.60 11.13
N THR A 94 12.17 -14.34 11.59
CA THR A 94 12.15 -13.98 13.02
C THR A 94 10.78 -13.49 13.47
N ASN A 95 10.59 -13.40 14.79
CA ASN A 95 9.42 -12.81 15.42
C ASN A 95 9.56 -11.29 15.68
N CYS A 96 10.61 -10.63 15.18
CA CYS A 96 10.90 -9.22 15.47
C CYS A 96 9.72 -8.27 15.24
N ALA A 97 9.04 -8.37 14.09
CA ALA A 97 7.88 -7.54 13.80
C ALA A 97 6.74 -7.72 14.82
N ALA A 98 6.42 -8.97 15.14
CA ALA A 98 5.36 -9.29 16.10
C ALA A 98 5.72 -8.81 17.51
N THR A 99 6.97 -8.99 17.93
CA THR A 99 7.50 -8.48 19.20
C THR A 99 7.41 -6.95 19.27
N MET A 100 7.86 -6.24 18.22
CA MET A 100 7.79 -4.78 18.15
C MET A 100 6.36 -4.26 18.30
N LEU A 101 5.42 -4.82 17.53
CA LEU A 101 4.00 -4.46 17.58
C LEU A 101 3.35 -4.78 18.93
N SER A 102 3.82 -5.82 19.61
CA SER A 102 3.34 -6.19 20.95
C SER A 102 3.74 -5.16 22.01
N TYR A 103 4.98 -4.70 21.99
CA TYR A 103 5.42 -3.62 22.88
C TYR A 103 4.78 -2.28 22.56
N LEU A 104 4.56 -1.95 21.27
CA LEU A 104 3.77 -0.77 20.89
C LEU A 104 2.36 -0.82 21.49
N ARG A 105 1.70 -1.98 21.43
CA ARG A 105 0.40 -2.18 22.08
C ARG A 105 0.49 -2.02 23.59
N LEU A 106 1.52 -2.59 24.22
CA LEU A 106 1.70 -2.55 25.67
C LEU A 106 1.90 -1.11 26.18
N TYR A 107 2.83 -0.36 25.58
CA TYR A 107 3.20 0.98 26.05
C TYR A 107 2.26 2.07 25.54
N GLY A 108 1.76 1.95 24.31
CA GLY A 108 0.91 2.95 23.66
C GLY A 108 -0.59 2.67 23.72
N ARG A 109 -1.00 1.49 24.19
CA ARG A 109 -2.40 1.02 24.20
C ARG A 109 -3.05 1.04 22.81
N TYR A 110 -2.26 0.82 21.76
CA TYR A 110 -2.74 0.86 20.38
C TYR A 110 -3.63 -0.34 20.02
N PRO A 111 -4.75 -0.15 19.29
CA PRO A 111 -5.57 -1.25 18.81
C PRO A 111 -4.80 -2.12 17.80
N PRO A 112 -5.14 -3.42 17.71
CA PRO A 112 -4.51 -4.31 16.75
C PRO A 112 -4.75 -3.81 15.31
N GLY A 113 -3.71 -3.84 14.49
CA GLY A 113 -3.79 -3.44 13.09
C GLY A 113 -3.75 -1.94 12.82
N LEU A 114 -3.64 -1.07 13.83
CA LEU A 114 -3.60 0.40 13.63
C LEU A 114 -2.58 0.79 12.56
N PHE A 115 -1.30 0.48 12.78
CA PHE A 115 -0.23 0.87 11.87
C PHE A 115 -0.31 0.16 10.50
N ALA A 116 -0.75 -1.11 10.46
CA ALA A 116 -0.91 -1.85 9.22
C ALA A 116 -2.06 -1.33 8.34
N ASN A 117 -3.12 -0.83 8.97
CA ASN A 117 -4.32 -0.37 8.28
C ASN A 117 -4.24 1.10 7.90
N THR A 118 -3.60 1.91 8.75
CA THR A 118 -3.47 3.36 8.59
C THR A 118 -2.25 3.74 7.76
N CYS A 119 -1.10 3.07 7.93
CA CYS A 119 0.13 3.46 7.25
C CYS A 119 0.33 2.73 5.92
N LYS A 120 -0.41 3.17 4.90
CA LYS A 120 -0.34 2.62 3.54
C LYS A 120 0.27 3.63 2.57
N GLN A 121 1.52 4.04 2.81
CA GLN A 121 2.22 4.96 1.89
C GLN A 121 2.30 4.39 0.46
N ASP A 122 2.68 3.12 0.31
CA ASP A 122 2.80 2.45 -0.97
C ASP A 122 2.42 0.96 -0.85
N LEU A 123 1.35 0.52 -1.52
CA LEU A 123 0.89 -0.88 -1.47
C LEU A 123 1.93 -1.90 -1.96
N ARG A 124 2.93 -1.49 -2.75
CA ARG A 124 3.99 -2.38 -3.26
C ARG A 124 5.29 -2.35 -2.47
N LYS A 125 5.56 -1.26 -1.74
CA LYS A 125 6.84 -1.06 -1.04
C LYS A 125 6.70 -1.05 0.48
N GLY A 126 5.47 -1.03 0.99
CA GLY A 126 5.21 -0.91 2.43
C GLY A 126 5.47 0.50 2.94
N LEU A 127 5.74 0.60 4.24
CA LEU A 127 6.16 1.85 4.87
C LEU A 127 7.57 2.22 4.40
N ARG A 128 7.74 3.41 3.82
CA ARG A 128 9.08 3.87 3.41
C ARG A 128 9.83 4.46 4.60
N CYS A 129 11.03 3.94 4.82
CA CYS A 129 12.05 4.63 5.59
C CYS A 129 12.70 5.66 4.69
N LEU A 130 12.30 6.92 4.85
CA LEU A 130 13.14 8.02 4.40
C LEU A 130 14.39 7.99 5.27
N GLU A 131 15.57 8.19 4.69
CA GLU A 131 16.75 8.53 5.47
C GLU A 131 16.41 9.85 6.18
N VAL A 132 15.94 9.74 7.43
CA VAL A 132 15.57 10.91 8.22
C VAL A 132 16.90 11.53 8.65
N GLU A 133 17.45 12.39 7.80
CA GLU A 133 18.38 13.39 8.30
C GLU A 133 17.61 14.21 9.34
N ILE A 134 17.98 14.04 10.61
CA ILE A 134 17.41 14.80 11.71
C ILE A 134 17.77 16.25 11.48
N SER A 135 16.85 17.03 10.92
CA SER A 135 16.88 18.47 10.99
C SER A 135 15.48 19.03 10.99
N GLY A 136 15.14 19.72 12.07
CA GLY A 136 13.91 20.49 12.13
C GLY A 136 13.94 21.60 11.08
N GLY A 137 12.84 21.74 10.35
CA GLY A 137 12.52 22.95 9.61
C GLY A 137 12.74 22.88 8.10
N ALA A 138 11.76 23.46 7.41
CA ALA A 138 11.68 23.74 5.98
C ALA A 138 11.34 22.55 5.07
N VAL A 139 10.04 22.45 4.80
CA VAL A 139 9.54 22.09 3.47
C VAL A 139 10.18 23.00 2.41
N VAL A 140 11.27 22.55 1.79
CA VAL A 140 11.74 23.07 0.51
C VAL A 140 12.03 21.89 -0.41
N GLY A 141 10.95 21.49 -1.09
CA GLY A 141 10.97 20.55 -2.19
C GLY A 141 9.83 20.91 -3.12
N ALA A 142 9.89 22.12 -3.68
CA ALA A 142 9.06 22.49 -4.82
C ALA A 142 9.48 21.65 -6.03
N ALA A 143 9.03 20.40 -6.08
CA ALA A 143 8.78 19.77 -7.36
C ALA A 143 7.57 20.50 -7.95
N ARG A 144 7.85 21.52 -8.77
CA ARG A 144 6.89 22.00 -9.75
C ARG A 144 6.59 20.82 -10.67
N VAL A 145 5.61 20.01 -10.30
CA VAL A 145 4.90 19.18 -11.27
C VAL A 145 4.19 20.19 -12.17
N PRO A 146 4.52 20.29 -13.46
CA PRO A 146 3.66 21.02 -14.37
C PRO A 146 2.26 20.37 -14.28
N PRO A 147 1.17 21.16 -14.27
CA PRO A 147 -0.14 20.55 -14.45
C PRO A 147 -0.09 19.83 -15.80
N LEU A 148 -0.22 18.49 -15.76
CA LEU A 148 -0.69 17.73 -16.91
C LEU A 148 -2.12 18.23 -17.16
N VAL A 149 -2.22 19.34 -17.88
CA VAL A 149 -3.44 19.68 -18.60
C VAL A 149 -3.60 18.54 -19.60
N ASP A 150 -4.62 17.73 -19.38
CA ASP A 150 -5.03 16.66 -20.27
C ASP A 150 -5.43 17.31 -21.60
N THR A 151 -4.47 17.45 -22.51
CA THR A 151 -4.66 18.08 -23.83
C THR A 151 -5.57 17.26 -24.75
N ALA A 152 -6.10 16.13 -24.29
CA ALA A 152 -7.07 15.36 -25.06
C ALA A 152 -8.45 16.01 -25.06
N ILE A 153 -8.82 16.79 -24.02
CA ILE A 153 -10.18 17.35 -23.92
C ILE A 153 -10.35 18.60 -24.79
N THR A 154 -9.33 19.45 -24.95
CA THR A 154 -9.41 20.66 -25.80
C THR A 154 -9.51 20.32 -27.30
N SER A 155 -8.96 19.18 -27.73
CA SER A 155 -9.06 18.72 -29.12
C SER A 155 -10.50 18.37 -29.51
N CYS A 156 -11.25 17.70 -28.62
CA CYS A 156 -12.63 17.32 -28.90
C CYS A 156 -13.57 18.52 -29.09
N VAL A 157 -13.36 19.62 -28.35
CA VAL A 157 -14.19 20.82 -28.44
C VAL A 157 -13.94 21.58 -29.75
N CYS A 158 -12.68 21.64 -30.22
CA CYS A 158 -12.35 22.29 -31.50
C CYS A 158 -12.91 21.52 -32.70
N ILE A 159 -12.92 20.18 -32.66
CA ILE A 159 -13.46 19.36 -33.74
C ILE A 159 -14.99 19.55 -33.88
N LEU A 160 -15.71 19.69 -32.77
CA LEU A 160 -17.16 19.91 -32.80
C LEU A 160 -17.53 21.31 -33.36
N ILE A 161 -16.76 22.35 -33.04
CA ILE A 161 -17.02 23.72 -33.52
C ILE A 161 -16.78 23.83 -35.04
N ILE A 162 -15.76 23.15 -35.57
CA ILE A 162 -15.44 23.16 -37.02
C ILE A 162 -16.49 22.38 -37.84
N MET A 163 -17.20 21.43 -37.24
CA MET A 163 -18.29 20.68 -37.90
C MET A 163 -19.63 21.43 -37.94
N LEU A 164 -19.76 22.57 -37.23
CA LEU A 164 -20.97 23.40 -37.21
C LEU A 164 -20.87 24.68 -38.08
N SER A 165 -19.74 24.92 -38.75
CA SER A 165 -19.54 26.07 -39.64
C SER A 165 -19.56 25.69 -41.11
#